data_AF-A0A2E5P3I1-F1
#
_entry.id   AF-A0A2E5P3I1-F1
#
_cell.length_a   1.000
_cell.length_b   1.000
_cell.length_c   1.000
_cell.angle_alpha   90.00
_cell.angle_beta   90.00
_cell.angle_gamma   90.00
#
_symmetry.space_group_name_H-M   'P 1'
#
loop_
_entity.id
_entity.type
_entity.pdbx_description
1 polymer ?
#
loop_
_entity_poly.entity_id
_entity_poly.type
_entity_poly.pdbx_seq_one_letter_code
_entity_poly.pdbx_strand_id
1 'polypeptide(L)'
;DRKVWLPSGGSLIIEHTEALTVIDVNTGKNVGRSSLEETVFRNNLEAAEEIAHQLRLRDIGGIIVIDFIDMEVKANREAVATTLRSSLSRDKTRTQVFDISELGLVEMTRKRIGEGLLESFSTACEDCRGRGRILDDDLLAGSGRAGRR
;
A
#
# COMPACT_ATOMS: atom_id res chain seq x y z
N ASP A 1 -6.18 -10.33 -6.50
CA ASP A 1 -7.21 -9.65 -7.30
C ASP A 1 -6.99 -8.14 -7.24
N ARG A 2 -7.11 -7.41 -8.36
CA ARG A 2 -6.80 -5.96 -8.42
C ARG A 2 -7.83 -5.10 -7.70
N LYS A 3 -9.08 -5.56 -7.66
CA LYS A 3 -10.19 -4.88 -6.99
C LYS A 3 -10.36 -5.40 -5.56
N VAL A 4 -10.60 -4.49 -4.62
CA VAL A 4 -10.93 -4.79 -3.22
C VAL A 4 -12.25 -4.09 -2.88
N TRP A 5 -13.22 -4.83 -2.33
CA TRP A 5 -14.52 -4.26 -1.96
C TRP A 5 -14.47 -3.69 -0.54
N LEU A 6 -15.06 -2.51 -0.37
CA LEU A 6 -15.21 -1.86 0.94
C LEU A 6 -16.55 -2.25 1.58
N PRO A 7 -16.65 -2.23 2.93
CA PRO A 7 -17.89 -2.57 3.64
C PRO A 7 -19.10 -1.76 3.20
N SER A 8 -18.92 -0.46 2.94
CA SER A 8 -19.99 0.43 2.46
C SER A 8 -20.34 0.28 0.96
N GLY A 9 -19.75 -0.70 0.27
CA GLY A 9 -20.04 -1.01 -1.13
C GLY A 9 -19.19 -0.24 -2.15
N GLY A 10 -18.28 0.63 -1.70
CA GLY A 10 -17.21 1.18 -2.51
C GLY A 10 -16.14 0.14 -2.87
N SER A 11 -15.09 0.55 -3.56
CA SER A 11 -13.99 -0.34 -3.88
C SER A 11 -12.67 0.37 -4.10
N LEU A 12 -11.57 -0.32 -3.80
CA LEU A 12 -10.22 0.07 -4.17
C LEU A 12 -9.80 -0.65 -5.45
N ILE A 13 -9.10 0.05 -6.34
CA ILE A 13 -8.38 -0.55 -7.46
C ILE A 13 -6.89 -0.34 -7.23
N ILE A 14 -6.14 -1.44 -7.10
CA ILE A 14 -4.70 -1.41 -6.86
C ILE A 14 -3.99 -1.78 -8.17
N GLU A 15 -3.15 -0.87 -8.68
CA GLU A 15 -2.40 -1.05 -9.92
C GLU A 15 -0.91 -0.89 -9.70
N HIS A 16 -0.14 -1.86 -10.21
CA HIS A 16 1.31 -1.79 -10.20
C HIS A 16 1.81 -1.30 -11.55
N THR A 17 2.63 -0.26 -11.52
CA THR A 17 3.38 0.23 -12.70
C THR A 17 4.86 -0.12 -12.54
N GLU A 18 5.68 0.27 -13.51
CA GLU A 18 7.14 0.08 -13.45
C GLU A 18 7.77 0.80 -12.25
N ALA A 19 7.35 2.04 -11.98
CA ALA A 19 8.01 2.90 -10.99
C ALA A 19 7.27 2.97 -9.65
N LEU A 20 5.95 2.84 -9.66
CA LEU A 20 5.10 3.09 -8.49
C LEU A 20 3.82 2.24 -8.49
N THR A 21 3.16 2.19 -7.34
CA THR A 21 1.82 1.60 -7.22
C THR A 21 0.78 2.71 -7.10
N VAL A 22 -0.28 2.63 -7.91
CA VAL A 22 -1.42 3.54 -7.85
C VAL A 22 -2.58 2.83 -7.16
N ILE A 23 -3.27 3.53 -6.27
CA ILE A 23 -4.49 3.05 -5.62
C ILE A 23 -5.60 4.06 -5.84
N ASP A 24 -6.68 3.62 -6.48
CA ASP A 24 -7.85 4.44 -6.80
C ASP A 24 -9.03 4.04 -5.91
N VAL A 25 -9.72 5.04 -5.35
CA VAL A 25 -10.89 4.84 -4.48
C VAL A 25 -12.18 5.15 -5.24
N ASN A 26 -13.07 4.17 -5.34
CA ASN A 26 -14.38 4.33 -5.96
C ASN A 26 -15.50 4.28 -4.92
N THR A 27 -16.53 5.12 -5.10
CA THR A 27 -17.79 4.99 -4.35
C THR A 27 -18.63 3.82 -4.85
N GLY A 28 -19.45 3.28 -3.96
CA GLY A 28 -20.48 2.31 -4.31
C GLY A 28 -21.76 2.98 -4.83
N LYS A 29 -22.67 2.16 -5.37
CA LYS A 29 -23.99 2.65 -5.85
C LYS A 29 -24.95 3.08 -4.74
N ASN A 30 -24.64 2.80 -3.46
CA ASN A 30 -25.49 3.11 -2.32
C ASN A 30 -25.21 4.51 -1.77
N VAL A 31 -25.55 5.53 -2.54
CA VAL A 31 -25.64 6.91 -2.02
C VAL A 31 -26.98 6.99 -1.28
N GLY A 32 -26.95 6.87 0.06
CA GLY A 32 -28.15 6.93 0.90
C GLY A 32 -28.81 8.31 0.90
N ARG A 33 -29.72 8.56 1.86
CA ARG A 33 -30.34 9.88 2.09
C ARG A 33 -29.37 10.94 2.67
N SER A 34 -28.13 10.56 2.96
CA SER A 34 -27.07 11.43 3.46
C SER A 34 -26.57 12.39 2.38
N SER A 35 -25.89 13.46 2.79
CA SER A 35 -25.23 14.34 1.82
C SER A 35 -24.16 13.56 1.03
N LEU A 36 -23.94 13.95 -0.22
CA LEU A 36 -22.90 13.34 -1.07
C LEU A 36 -21.52 13.46 -0.40
N GLU A 37 -21.20 14.64 0.15
CA GLU A 37 -19.94 14.93 0.86
C GLU A 37 -19.74 13.99 2.05
N GLU A 38 -20.76 13.76 2.87
CA GLU A 38 -20.66 12.84 4.02
C GLU A 38 -20.43 11.39 3.55
N THR A 39 -21.08 10.98 2.46
CA THR A 39 -20.93 9.65 1.88
C THR A 39 -19.51 9.44 1.35
N VAL A 40 -18.98 10.44 0.63
CA VAL A 40 -17.60 10.46 0.12
C VAL A 40 -16.61 10.40 1.28
N PHE A 41 -16.79 11.24 2.29
CA PHE A 41 -15.91 11.29 3.45
C PHE A 41 -15.87 9.93 4.19
N ARG A 42 -17.03 9.32 4.44
CA ARG A 42 -17.12 7.98 5.05
C ARG A 42 -16.42 6.91 4.21
N ASN A 43 -16.62 6.92 2.89
CA ASN A 43 -15.98 5.98 1.99
C ASN A 43 -14.45 6.14 1.98
N ASN A 44 -13.94 7.38 1.97
CA ASN A 44 -12.50 7.65 2.02
C ASN A 44 -11.87 7.25 3.37
N LEU A 45 -12.59 7.36 4.49
CA LEU A 45 -12.11 6.85 5.79
C LEU A 45 -11.97 5.32 5.77
N GLU A 46 -12.98 4.61 5.27
CA GLU A 46 -12.91 3.14 5.11
C GLU A 46 -11.78 2.75 4.16
N ALA A 47 -11.64 3.48 3.05
CA ALA A 47 -10.56 3.26 2.10
C ALA A 47 -9.19 3.44 2.75
N ALA A 48 -8.98 4.48 3.57
CA ALA A 48 -7.70 4.71 4.25
C ALA A 48 -7.29 3.54 5.17
N GLU A 49 -8.25 2.97 5.90
CA GLU A 49 -8.00 1.79 6.74
C GLU A 49 -7.66 0.54 5.91
N GLU A 50 -8.45 0.29 4.86
CA GLU A 50 -8.30 -0.88 4.01
C GLU A 50 -7.04 -0.81 3.14
N ILE A 51 -6.63 0.37 2.67
CA ILE A 51 -5.36 0.57 1.98
C ILE A 51 -4.21 0.14 2.87
N ALA A 52 -4.14 0.63 4.12
CA ALA A 52 -3.09 0.25 5.04
C ALA A 52 -3.07 -1.26 5.31
N HIS A 53 -4.24 -1.89 5.36
CA HIS A 53 -4.37 -3.35 5.48
C HIS A 53 -3.83 -4.09 4.25
N GLN A 54 -4.23 -3.68 3.05
CA GLN A 54 -3.80 -4.31 1.78
C GLN A 54 -2.31 -4.14 1.53
N LEU A 55 -1.72 -2.99 1.87
CA LEU A 55 -0.28 -2.76 1.77
C LEU A 55 0.52 -3.79 2.58
N ARG A 56 0.05 -4.11 3.80
CA ARG A 56 0.65 -5.16 4.64
C ARG A 56 0.38 -6.56 4.12
N LEU A 57 -0.88 -6.85 3.79
CA LEU A 57 -1.32 -8.19 3.38
C LEU A 57 -0.62 -8.66 2.10
N ARG A 58 -0.35 -7.73 1.18
CA ARG A 58 0.26 -7.99 -0.13
C ARG A 58 1.74 -7.62 -0.20
N ASP A 59 2.34 -7.20 0.91
CA ASP A 59 3.69 -6.65 1.00
C ASP A 59 4.04 -5.63 -0.11
N ILE A 60 3.15 -4.67 -0.34
CA ILE A 60 3.36 -3.62 -1.35
C ILE A 60 4.34 -2.59 -0.78
N GLY A 61 5.42 -2.30 -1.50
CA GLY A 61 6.43 -1.33 -1.09
C GLY A 61 6.95 -0.50 -2.27
N GLY A 62 7.78 0.50 -1.96
CA GLY A 62 8.23 1.52 -2.91
C GLY A 62 7.37 2.78 -2.83
N ILE A 63 7.30 3.50 -3.95
CA ILE A 63 6.47 4.71 -4.10
C ILE A 63 5.02 4.28 -4.34
N ILE A 64 4.11 4.84 -3.57
CA ILE A 64 2.68 4.59 -3.66
C ILE A 64 1.96 5.93 -3.78
N VAL A 65 1.05 6.03 -4.74
CA VAL A 65 0.15 7.18 -4.93
C VAL A 65 -1.27 6.70 -4.71
N ILE A 66 -2.03 7.43 -3.89
CA ILE A 66 -3.42 7.13 -3.56
C ILE A 66 -4.28 8.27 -4.06
N ASP A 67 -5.25 7.94 -4.91
CA ASP A 67 -6.27 8.85 -5.42
C ASP A 67 -7.56 8.67 -4.61
N PHE A 68 -7.76 9.57 -3.64
CA PHE A 68 -9.00 9.62 -2.86
C PHE A 68 -10.05 10.40 -3.64
N ILE A 69 -11.31 10.08 -3.40
CA ILE A 69 -12.43 10.79 -4.01
C ILE A 69 -12.42 12.25 -3.53
N ASP A 70 -12.63 13.19 -4.45
CA ASP A 70 -12.63 14.63 -4.17
C ASP A 70 -13.49 15.01 -2.97
N MET A 71 -12.92 15.83 -2.08
CA MET A 71 -13.60 16.37 -0.89
C MET A 71 -13.44 17.89 -0.87
N GLU A 72 -14.55 18.61 -0.76
CA GLU A 72 -14.52 20.08 -0.71
C GLU A 72 -13.99 20.58 0.65
N VAL A 73 -14.36 19.88 1.72
CA VAL A 73 -14.05 20.30 3.09
C VAL A 73 -12.61 19.93 3.45
N LYS A 74 -11.78 20.93 3.75
CA LYS A 74 -10.38 20.72 4.15
C LYS A 74 -10.24 19.82 5.39
N ALA A 75 -11.14 19.96 6.37
CA ALA A 75 -11.13 19.13 7.57
C ALA A 75 -11.36 17.63 7.25
N ASN A 76 -12.15 17.32 6.22
CA ASN A 76 -12.38 15.94 5.77
C ASN A 76 -11.09 15.34 5.18
N ARG A 77 -10.38 16.11 4.35
CA ARG A 77 -9.05 15.74 3.82
C ARG A 77 -8.06 15.45 4.95
N GLU A 78 -7.93 16.37 5.91
CA GLU A 78 -7.02 16.21 7.05
C GLU A 78 -7.36 14.98 7.91
N ALA A 79 -8.66 14.70 8.11
CA ALA A 79 -9.11 13.52 8.82
C ALA A 79 -8.79 12.21 8.08
N VAL A 80 -8.96 12.15 6.75
CA VAL A 80 -8.59 10.99 5.93
C VAL A 80 -7.08 10.73 5.99
N ALA A 81 -6.26 11.77 5.84
CA ALA A 81 -4.80 11.64 5.95
C ALA A 81 -4.37 11.17 7.35
N THR A 82 -5.03 11.66 8.41
CA THR A 82 -4.79 11.24 9.79
C THR A 82 -5.15 9.77 9.99
N THR A 83 -6.30 9.33 9.48
CA THR A 83 -6.75 7.94 9.54
C THR A 83 -5.78 7.00 8.81
N LEU A 84 -5.29 7.40 7.62
CA LEU A 84 -4.28 6.64 6.88
C LEU A 84 -2.99 6.47 7.70
N ARG A 85 -2.46 7.57 8.25
CA ARG A 85 -1.25 7.55 9.10
C ARG A 85 -1.43 6.68 10.34
N SER A 86 -2.56 6.84 11.03
CA SER A 86 -2.91 6.02 12.20
C SER A 86 -2.99 4.54 11.84
N SER A 87 -3.62 4.21 10.71
CA SER A 87 -3.73 2.82 10.25
C SER A 87 -2.41 2.20 9.81
N LEU A 88 -1.48 3.02 9.30
CA LEU A 88 -0.12 2.60 8.95
C LEU A 88 0.82 2.51 10.16
N SER A 89 0.49 3.11 11.30
CA SER A 89 1.30 3.01 12.54
C SER A 89 1.44 1.57 13.06
N ARG A 90 0.50 0.69 12.66
CA ARG A 90 0.51 -0.75 12.94
C ARG A 90 1.44 -1.54 12.02
N ASP A 91 1.98 -0.91 10.98
CA ASP A 91 2.91 -1.53 10.05
C ASP A 91 4.30 -1.63 10.68
N LYS A 92 4.93 -2.81 10.56
CA LYS A 92 6.30 -3.03 11.04
C LYS A 92 7.35 -2.42 10.10
N THR A 93 6.96 -2.09 8.88
CA THR A 93 7.82 -1.41 7.90
C THR A 93 7.83 0.09 8.10
N ARG A 94 8.96 0.71 7.77
CA ARG A 94 9.05 2.16 7.76
C ARG A 94 8.17 2.70 6.63
N THR A 95 7.23 3.56 6.99
CA THR A 95 6.35 4.28 6.07
C THR A 95 6.57 5.78 6.22
N GLN A 96 6.37 6.52 5.14
CA GLN A 96 6.34 7.98 5.14
C GLN A 96 5.18 8.44 4.28
N VAL A 97 4.25 9.18 4.86
CA VAL A 97 3.01 9.64 4.22
C VAL A 97 3.03 11.15 4.17
N PHE A 98 2.96 11.72 2.97
CA PHE A 98 2.86 13.16 2.75
C PHE A 98 1.43 13.65 2.92
N ASP A 99 1.23 14.96 2.98
CA ASP A 99 -0.11 15.54 3.02
C ASP A 99 -0.83 15.35 1.67
N ILE A 100 -2.15 15.47 1.69
CA ILE A 100 -2.95 15.47 0.46
C ILE A 100 -2.55 16.70 -0.36
N SER A 101 -2.11 16.47 -1.59
CA SER A 101 -1.74 17.51 -2.54
C SER A 101 -2.95 18.34 -2.98
N GLU A 102 -2.70 19.45 -3.66
CA GLU A 102 -3.76 20.25 -4.28
C GLU A 102 -4.54 19.51 -5.37
N LEU A 103 -3.93 18.46 -5.95
CA LEU A 103 -4.54 17.58 -6.93
C LEU A 103 -5.40 16.46 -6.30
N GLY A 104 -5.52 16.41 -4.96
CA GLY A 104 -6.30 15.38 -4.26
C GLY A 104 -5.53 14.08 -3.99
N LEU A 105 -4.29 13.97 -4.45
CA LEU A 105 -3.47 12.78 -4.31
C LEU A 105 -2.71 12.73 -2.97
N VAL A 106 -2.58 11.53 -2.41
CA VAL A 106 -1.63 11.25 -1.32
C VAL A 106 -0.45 10.46 -1.87
N GLU A 107 0.74 10.99 -1.61
CA GLU A 107 2.00 10.31 -1.91
C GLU A 107 2.53 9.66 -0.63
N MET A 108 3.07 8.45 -0.76
CA MET A 108 3.77 7.81 0.34
C MET A 108 4.88 6.88 -0.14
N THR A 109 5.79 6.57 0.78
CA THR A 109 6.77 5.50 0.60
C THR A 109 6.60 4.45 1.69
N ARG A 110 6.77 3.19 1.31
CA ARG A 110 6.81 2.04 2.24
C ARG A 110 8.06 1.21 1.93
N LYS A 111 8.94 1.02 2.92
CA LYS A 111 10.18 0.26 2.72
C LYS A 111 9.86 -1.18 2.32
N ARG A 112 10.48 -1.68 1.24
CA ARG A 112 10.43 -3.09 0.85
C ARG A 112 11.21 -3.93 1.86
N ILE A 113 10.57 -4.94 2.46
CA ILE A 113 11.24 -5.85 3.41
C ILE A 113 12.10 -6.88 2.65
N GLY A 114 11.74 -7.20 1.41
CA GLY A 114 12.34 -8.30 0.64
C GLY A 114 13.59 -7.98 -0.18
N GLU A 115 13.89 -6.71 -0.50
CA GLU A 115 15.08 -6.40 -1.33
C GLU A 115 16.37 -6.75 -0.61
N GLY A 116 16.51 -6.45 0.69
CA GLY A 116 17.78 -6.68 1.39
C GLY A 116 18.17 -8.16 1.54
N LEU A 117 17.24 -9.04 1.91
CA LEU A 117 17.55 -10.46 2.10
C LEU A 117 17.60 -11.20 0.75
N LEU A 118 16.66 -10.97 -0.15
CA LEU A 118 16.73 -11.63 -1.45
C LEU A 118 17.96 -11.15 -2.22
N GLU A 119 18.33 -9.86 -2.22
CA GLU A 119 19.59 -9.38 -2.83
C GLU A 119 20.84 -9.94 -2.17
N SER A 120 20.84 -10.15 -0.86
CA SER A 120 22.01 -10.71 -0.17
C SER A 120 22.22 -12.20 -0.46
N PHE A 121 21.17 -12.92 -0.86
CA PHE A 121 21.20 -14.37 -1.07
C PHE A 121 20.79 -14.75 -2.51
N SER A 122 20.76 -13.80 -3.43
CA SER A 122 20.45 -14.07 -4.83
C SER A 122 21.10 -13.08 -5.78
N THR A 123 21.42 -13.57 -6.97
CA THR A 123 21.89 -12.77 -8.10
C THR A 123 20.77 -12.62 -9.13
N ALA A 124 20.82 -11.54 -9.92
CA ALA A 124 19.88 -11.35 -11.01
C ALA A 124 20.12 -12.40 -12.10
N CYS A 125 19.06 -13.05 -12.59
CA CYS A 125 19.19 -14.04 -13.66
C CYS A 125 19.50 -13.34 -15.01
N GLU A 126 20.66 -13.66 -15.59
CA GLU A 126 21.10 -13.08 -16.87
C GLU A 126 20.20 -13.50 -18.04
N ASP A 127 19.72 -14.74 -18.05
CA ASP A 127 18.91 -15.30 -19.14
C ASP A 127 17.56 -14.58 -19.33
N CYS A 128 16.94 -14.18 -18.22
CA CYS A 128 15.66 -13.47 -18.25
C CYS A 128 15.79 -11.96 -18.02
N ARG A 129 17.04 -11.45 -17.97
CA ARG A 129 17.40 -10.04 -17.75
C ARG A 129 16.86 -9.47 -16.44
N GLY A 130 17.07 -10.19 -15.34
CA GLY A 130 16.71 -9.73 -14.00
C GLY A 130 15.22 -9.85 -13.63
N ARG A 131 14.38 -10.41 -14.49
CA ARG A 131 12.98 -10.74 -14.16
C ARG A 131 12.86 -11.85 -13.10
N GLY A 132 13.82 -12.77 -13.11
CA GLY A 132 14.00 -13.84 -12.14
C GLY A 132 15.29 -13.63 -11.35
N ARG A 133 15.42 -14.36 -10.26
CA ARG A 133 16.61 -14.35 -9.39
C ARG A 133 17.14 -15.77 -9.19
N ILE A 134 18.45 -15.89 -9.09
CA ILE A 134 19.17 -17.14 -8.84
C ILE A 134 19.58 -17.10 -7.37
N LEU A 135 19.10 -18.05 -6.56
CA LEU A 135 19.45 -18.14 -5.14
C LEU A 135 20.87 -18.69 -4.98
N ASP A 136 21.59 -18.19 -4.00
CA ASP A 136 22.93 -18.64 -3.62
C ASP A 136 22.81 -19.73 -2.53
N ASP A 137 22.87 -21.00 -2.95
CA ASP A 137 22.61 -22.16 -2.10
C ASP A 137 23.61 -22.29 -0.93
N ASP A 138 24.85 -21.83 -1.10
CA ASP A 138 25.89 -21.91 -0.07
C ASP A 138 25.60 -20.98 1.11
N LEU A 139 25.01 -19.81 0.86
CA LEU A 139 24.61 -18.86 1.90
C LEU A 139 23.37 -19.35 2.66
N LEU A 140 22.46 -20.08 2.00
CA LEU A 140 21.27 -20.68 2.62
C LEU A 140 21.62 -21.86 3.54
N ALA A 141 22.67 -22.62 3.21
CA ALA A 141 23.14 -23.76 4.00
C ALA A 141 23.81 -23.40 5.34
N GLY A 142 24.17 -22.12 5.55
CA GLY A 142 24.94 -21.65 6.71
C GLY A 142 24.17 -21.44 8.03
N SER A 143 22.84 -21.52 8.04
CA SER A 143 22.03 -21.26 9.25
C SER A 143 21.78 -22.48 10.15
N GLY A 144 22.26 -23.67 9.77
CA GLY A 144 21.91 -24.95 10.42
C GLY A 144 22.95 -25.58 11.35
N ARG A 145 24.12 -24.96 11.63
CA ARG A 145 25.18 -25.59 12.44
C ARG A 145 25.79 -24.66 13.50
N ALA A 146 25.02 -24.33 14.53
CA ALA A 146 25.58 -23.84 15.79
C ALA A 146 24.71 -24.32 16.97
N GLY A 147 24.94 -25.56 17.41
CA GLY A 147 24.17 -26.13 18.51
C GLY A 147 24.49 -27.59 18.84
N ARG A 148 25.77 -27.96 18.91
CA ARG A 148 26.22 -29.15 19.66
C ARG A 148 27.53 -28.82 20.34
N ARG A 149 27.45 -28.44 21.61
CA ARG A 149 28.43 -28.75 22.65
C ARG A 149 27.65 -29.18 23.88
#